data_AF-A0A091ECV1-F1
#
_entry.id   AF-A0A091ECV1-F1
#
_cell.length_a   1.000
_cell.length_b   1.000
_cell.length_c   1.000
_cell.angle_alpha   90.00
_cell.angle_beta   90.00
_cell.angle_gamma   90.00
#
_symmetry.space_group_name_H-M   'P 1'
#
loop_
_entity.id
_entity.type
_entity.pdbx_description
1 polymer ?
#
loop_
_entity_poly.entity_id
_entity_poly.type
_entity_poly.pdbx_seq_one_letter_code
_entity_poly.pdbx_strand_id
1 'polypeptide(L)'
;DELTQLINLKPSQSGVDPRMGITGLIQGLQLQIENQEVLKEFMALEHVKPTDDCRTGKAPENQNKNRYRDILPYDKTRVPLGEKNGYINASYIRMNVGEEEHFYIITQGPLPSTMADFWQMVWESESDVIAMMTKEVELGQVKCHQYWPEPPHDCKDLANFYLKLHSYQILEYFIIRKIQMINKQTEEKRIISHLQFTTWPDHNIPKLAEQLVKFICYMRKAHRTGPIVAHCSTGIGRSGVLLCVEILLSYIEKDLCFNIKQIVRDLRDQRFGMIQTKDEYLFCYEVVLEVLQILRAVDSY
;
A
#
# COMPACT_ATOMS: atom_id res chain seq x y z
N ASP A 1 -14.89 -17.06 -7.16
CA ASP A 1 -14.69 -15.82 -7.92
C ASP A 1 -14.53 -14.70 -6.90
N GLU A 2 -13.29 -14.33 -6.58
CA GLU A 2 -12.94 -13.47 -5.43
C GLU A 2 -13.33 -12.00 -5.67
N LEU A 3 -13.47 -11.59 -6.94
CA LEU A 3 -14.14 -10.36 -7.34
C LEU A 3 -15.64 -10.38 -7.00
N THR A 4 -16.28 -11.55 -7.07
CA THR A 4 -17.66 -11.74 -6.60
C THR A 4 -17.77 -11.71 -5.07
N GLN A 5 -16.67 -11.84 -4.32
CA GLN A 5 -16.68 -11.63 -2.87
C GLN A 5 -16.64 -10.15 -2.49
N LEU A 6 -16.00 -9.28 -3.29
CA LEU A 6 -16.18 -7.82 -3.18
C LEU A 6 -17.64 -7.43 -3.40
N ILE A 7 -18.29 -8.07 -4.38
CA ILE A 7 -19.71 -7.88 -4.71
C ILE A 7 -20.68 -8.30 -3.59
N ASN A 8 -20.29 -9.23 -2.70
CA ASN A 8 -21.16 -9.67 -1.60
C ASN A 8 -21.24 -8.67 -0.43
N LEU A 9 -20.49 -7.58 -0.47
CA LEU A 9 -20.66 -6.42 0.40
C LEU A 9 -21.69 -5.50 -0.27
N LYS A 10 -22.98 -5.73 0.04
CA LYS A 10 -24.11 -4.99 -0.54
C LYS A 10 -23.92 -3.46 -0.40
N PRO A 11 -24.23 -2.66 -1.44
CA PRO A 11 -24.47 -1.23 -1.27
C PRO A 11 -25.65 -1.02 -0.31
N SER A 12 -25.50 -0.08 0.62
CA SER A 12 -26.63 0.41 1.41
C SER A 12 -27.69 0.97 0.47
N GLN A 13 -28.95 0.62 0.66
CA GLN A 13 -30.07 1.08 -0.16
C GLN A 13 -30.25 2.60 -0.04
N SER A 14 -29.60 3.36 -0.92
CA SER A 14 -29.95 4.75 -1.21
C SER A 14 -31.00 4.74 -2.33
N GLY A 15 -32.06 5.56 -2.20
CA GLY A 15 -33.27 5.50 -3.02
C GLY A 15 -33.16 5.99 -4.47
N VAL A 16 -31.97 5.95 -5.07
CA VAL A 16 -31.71 6.27 -6.49
C VAL A 16 -31.36 4.96 -7.19
N ASP A 17 -31.84 4.72 -8.43
CA ASP A 17 -31.46 3.50 -9.18
C ASP A 17 -29.93 3.43 -9.28
N PRO A 18 -29.26 2.48 -8.59
CA PRO A 18 -27.81 2.40 -8.53
C PRO A 18 -27.17 2.31 -9.92
N ARG A 19 -27.93 1.76 -10.89
CA ARG A 19 -27.50 1.57 -12.28
C ARG A 19 -27.33 2.89 -13.03
N MET A 20 -28.14 3.91 -12.73
CA MET A 20 -27.96 5.24 -13.31
C MET A 20 -26.71 5.94 -12.75
N GLY A 21 -26.42 5.73 -11.45
CA GLY A 21 -25.22 6.28 -10.80
C GLY A 21 -23.92 5.67 -11.32
N ILE A 22 -23.83 4.34 -11.34
CA ILE A 22 -22.62 3.61 -11.79
C ILE A 22 -22.35 3.86 -13.28
N THR A 23 -23.38 3.88 -14.14
CA THR A 23 -23.21 4.14 -15.57
C THR A 23 -22.68 5.56 -15.82
N GLY A 24 -23.23 6.56 -15.12
CA GLY A 24 -22.75 7.94 -15.21
C GLY A 24 -21.30 8.09 -14.72
N LEU A 25 -20.93 7.40 -13.64
CA LEU A 25 -19.56 7.42 -13.11
C LEU A 25 -18.56 6.77 -14.09
N ILE A 26 -18.90 5.63 -14.69
CA ILE A 26 -18.08 4.97 -15.71
C ILE A 26 -17.85 5.93 -16.89
N GLN A 27 -18.93 6.52 -17.42
CA GLN A 27 -18.85 7.46 -18.55
C GLN A 27 -18.01 8.70 -18.20
N GLY A 28 -18.18 9.25 -16.99
CA GLY A 28 -17.40 10.38 -16.51
C GLY A 28 -15.91 10.07 -16.45
N LEU A 29 -15.52 8.96 -15.83
CA LEU A 29 -14.12 8.53 -15.73
C LEU A 29 -13.51 8.23 -17.11
N GLN A 30 -14.25 7.59 -18.02
CA GLN A 30 -13.81 7.36 -19.40
C GLN A 30 -13.55 8.68 -20.13
N LEU A 31 -14.49 9.63 -20.02
CA LEU A 31 -14.36 10.94 -20.64
C LEU A 31 -13.15 11.72 -20.09
N GLN A 32 -12.86 11.60 -18.79
CA GLN A 32 -11.67 12.21 -18.19
C GLN A 32 -10.37 11.64 -18.77
N ILE A 33 -10.32 10.33 -19.01
CA ILE A 33 -9.16 9.68 -19.65
C ILE A 33 -9.04 10.15 -21.11
N GLU A 34 -10.13 10.08 -21.89
CA GLU A 34 -10.17 10.45 -23.30
C GLU A 34 -9.78 11.92 -23.54
N ASN A 35 -10.25 12.83 -22.67
CA ASN A 35 -9.97 14.27 -22.75
C ASN A 35 -8.61 14.67 -22.14
N GLN A 36 -7.77 13.70 -21.76
CA GLN A 36 -6.48 13.91 -21.12
C GLN A 36 -6.56 14.73 -19.82
N GLU A 37 -7.70 14.71 -19.12
CA GLU A 37 -7.86 15.40 -17.84
C GLU A 37 -7.01 14.75 -16.76
N VAL A 38 -6.90 13.43 -16.76
CA VAL A 38 -6.04 12.65 -15.85
C VAL A 38 -4.59 13.15 -15.88
N LEU A 39 -4.05 13.47 -17.06
CA LEU A 39 -2.70 14.02 -17.19
C LEU A 39 -2.61 15.44 -16.59
N LYS A 40 -3.60 16.30 -16.84
CA LYS A 40 -3.65 17.66 -16.28
C LYS A 40 -3.73 17.63 -14.76
N GLU A 41 -4.49 16.69 -14.20
CA GLU A 41 -4.58 16.49 -12.75
C GLU A 41 -3.25 16.05 -12.15
N PHE A 42 -2.58 15.07 -12.76
CA PHE A 42 -1.27 14.61 -12.31
C PHE A 42 -0.24 15.74 -12.35
N MET A 43 -0.19 16.50 -13.45
CA MET A 43 0.67 17.68 -13.55
C MET A 43 0.36 18.71 -12.45
N ALA A 44 -0.92 18.94 -12.12
CA ALA A 44 -1.28 19.83 -11.03
C ALA A 44 -0.79 19.30 -9.65
N LEU A 45 -0.80 17.98 -9.45
CA LEU A 45 -0.27 17.36 -8.23
C LEU A 45 1.26 17.49 -8.12
N GLU A 46 2.00 17.57 -9.22
CA GLU A 46 3.47 17.80 -9.22
C GLU A 46 3.85 19.21 -8.73
N HIS A 47 2.94 20.18 -8.84
CA HIS A 47 3.17 21.54 -8.34
C HIS A 47 2.93 21.69 -6.83
N VAL A 48 2.42 20.64 -6.17
CA VAL A 48 2.19 20.64 -4.72
C VAL A 48 3.55 20.61 -4.00
N LYS A 49 3.76 21.57 -3.10
CA LYS A 49 4.99 21.68 -2.33
C LYS A 49 4.98 20.72 -1.13
N PRO A 50 6.15 20.23 -0.70
CA PRO A 50 6.30 19.51 0.56
C PRO A 50 5.67 20.26 1.74
N THR A 51 5.03 19.53 2.66
CA THR A 51 4.39 20.11 3.86
C THR A 51 5.40 20.48 4.95
N ASP A 52 6.56 19.81 4.99
CA ASP A 52 7.71 20.19 5.80
C ASP A 52 9.06 19.85 5.10
N ASP A 53 10.15 20.20 5.77
CA ASP A 53 11.52 20.07 5.24
C ASP A 53 12.15 18.69 5.45
N CYS A 54 11.44 17.71 6.03
CA CYS A 54 11.95 16.37 6.36
C CYS A 54 13.29 16.40 7.13
N ARG A 55 13.43 17.30 8.13
CA ARG A 55 14.70 17.59 8.80
C ARG A 55 15.31 16.37 9.46
N THR A 56 14.49 15.54 10.09
CA THR A 56 14.93 14.29 10.76
C THR A 56 15.57 13.33 9.75
N GLY A 57 14.93 13.14 8.59
CA GLY A 57 15.45 12.26 7.55
C GLY A 57 16.72 12.79 6.86
N LYS A 58 16.90 14.13 6.82
CA LYS A 58 18.09 14.80 6.27
C LYS A 58 19.29 14.84 7.22
N ALA A 59 19.08 14.64 8.52
CA ALA A 59 20.12 14.70 9.53
C ALA A 59 21.29 13.74 9.20
N PRO A 60 22.56 14.15 9.35
CA PRO A 60 23.73 13.36 8.95
C PRO A 60 23.73 11.91 9.47
N GLU A 61 23.32 11.70 10.71
CA GLU A 61 23.22 10.40 11.38
C GLU A 61 22.17 9.46 10.74
N ASN A 62 21.18 10.00 10.03
CA ASN A 62 20.08 9.25 9.43
C ASN A 62 20.25 9.01 7.92
N GLN A 63 21.21 9.66 7.26
CA GLN A 63 21.38 9.58 5.81
C GLN A 63 21.59 8.14 5.32
N ASN A 64 22.36 7.34 6.07
CA ASN A 64 22.64 5.93 5.74
C ASN A 64 21.46 4.98 6.00
N LYS A 65 20.36 5.48 6.58
CA LYS A 65 19.10 4.75 6.75
C LYS A 65 18.13 4.98 5.59
N ASN A 66 18.45 5.87 4.66
CA ASN A 66 17.64 6.18 3.49
C ASN A 66 18.15 5.44 2.26
N ARG A 67 17.27 4.69 1.60
CA ARG A 67 17.58 4.05 0.31
C ARG A 67 17.79 5.08 -0.80
N TYR A 68 17.01 6.16 -0.76
CA TYR A 68 17.08 7.28 -1.68
C TYR A 68 17.19 8.57 -0.88
N ARG A 69 18.11 9.46 -1.26
CA ARG A 69 18.43 10.67 -0.48
C ARG A 69 17.32 11.72 -0.49
N ASP A 70 16.50 11.68 -1.53
CA ASP A 70 15.45 12.63 -1.87
C ASP A 70 14.04 12.14 -1.51
N ILE A 71 13.89 10.88 -1.10
CA ILE A 71 12.60 10.30 -0.71
C ILE A 71 12.60 10.08 0.80
N LEU A 72 12.06 11.06 1.52
CA LEU A 72 12.13 11.13 2.98
C LEU A 72 10.71 11.27 3.56
N PRO A 73 10.44 10.70 4.75
CA PRO A 73 9.19 10.97 5.44
C PRO A 73 9.18 12.42 5.95
N TYR A 74 8.01 13.03 5.99
CA TYR A 74 7.81 14.29 6.71
C TYR A 74 8.09 14.12 8.20
N ASP A 75 8.58 15.16 8.84
CA ASP A 75 8.83 15.15 10.29
C ASP A 75 7.54 14.93 11.08
N LYS A 76 6.42 15.52 10.61
CA LYS A 76 5.11 15.46 11.29
C LYS A 76 4.48 14.05 11.27
N THR A 77 4.69 13.30 10.21
CA THR A 77 4.02 12.00 9.98
C THR A 77 4.98 10.82 10.05
N ARG A 78 6.28 11.03 10.31
CA ARG A 78 7.24 9.93 10.42
C ARG A 78 6.83 8.94 11.51
N VAL A 79 7.19 7.68 11.32
CA VAL A 79 7.09 6.66 12.38
C VAL A 79 8.31 6.79 13.31
N PRO A 80 8.13 7.05 14.62
CA PRO A 80 9.22 7.01 15.59
C PRO A 80 9.60 5.56 15.92
N LEU A 81 10.87 5.34 16.26
CA LEU A 81 11.38 4.02 16.64
C LEU A 81 11.87 4.00 18.09
N GLY A 82 11.26 3.17 18.93
CA GLY A 82 11.58 3.02 20.35
C GLY A 82 11.36 4.27 21.20
N GLU A 83 11.70 4.18 22.49
CA GLU A 83 11.47 5.25 23.47
C GLU A 83 12.22 6.55 23.15
N LYS A 84 13.33 6.46 22.40
CA LYS A 84 14.14 7.61 22.00
C LYS A 84 13.63 8.29 20.72
N ASN A 85 12.47 7.89 20.19
CA ASN A 85 11.88 8.41 18.96
C ASN A 85 12.85 8.40 17.78
N GLY A 86 13.60 7.30 17.65
CA GLY A 86 14.60 7.08 16.61
C GLY A 86 14.01 7.17 15.19
N TYR A 87 14.90 7.14 14.21
CA TYR A 87 14.53 7.31 12.81
C TYR A 87 14.46 5.98 12.06
N ILE A 88 13.37 5.83 11.30
CA ILE A 88 13.18 4.92 10.19
C ILE A 88 12.50 5.69 9.05
N ASN A 89 12.81 5.38 7.78
CA ASN A 89 12.18 6.02 6.63
C ASN A 89 10.78 5.43 6.39
N ALA A 90 9.84 5.84 7.24
CA ALA A 90 8.45 5.42 7.21
C ALA A 90 7.54 6.56 7.65
N SER A 91 6.33 6.61 7.09
CA SER A 91 5.29 7.59 7.40
C SER A 91 4.01 6.89 7.80
N TYR A 92 3.33 7.37 8.84
CA TYR A 92 1.95 7.03 9.09
C TYR A 92 1.05 7.70 8.04
N ILE A 93 0.08 6.96 7.53
CA ILE A 93 -0.97 7.44 6.64
C ILE A 93 -2.32 7.10 7.24
N ARG A 94 -3.20 8.09 7.37
CA ARG A 94 -4.59 7.96 7.81
C ARG A 94 -5.52 8.54 6.76
N MET A 95 -6.52 7.77 6.38
CA MET A 95 -7.53 8.15 5.39
C MET A 95 -8.90 7.78 5.92
N ASN A 96 -9.82 8.73 5.96
CA ASN A 96 -11.20 8.47 6.37
C ASN A 96 -12.08 8.24 5.14
N VAL A 97 -12.87 7.18 5.17
CA VAL A 97 -13.86 6.84 4.14
C VAL A 97 -15.20 6.60 4.83
N GLY A 98 -16.04 7.64 4.84
CA GLY A 98 -17.22 7.67 5.69
C GLY A 98 -16.83 7.69 7.18
N GLU A 99 -17.34 6.74 7.96
CA GLU A 99 -17.01 6.58 9.39
C GLU A 99 -15.80 5.66 9.64
N GLU A 100 -15.25 5.03 8.59
CA GLU A 100 -14.11 4.11 8.71
C GLU A 100 -12.78 4.86 8.53
N GLU A 101 -11.88 4.72 9.51
CA GLU A 101 -10.48 5.14 9.38
C GLU A 101 -9.65 3.99 8.82
N HIS A 102 -8.98 4.23 7.70
CA HIS A 102 -7.92 3.37 7.20
C HIS A 102 -6.55 3.86 7.69
N PHE A 103 -5.83 3.01 8.40
CA PHE A 103 -4.55 3.34 9.00
C PHE A 103 -3.41 2.45 8.45
N TYR A 104 -2.38 3.10 7.88
CA TYR A 104 -1.22 2.44 7.28
C TYR A 104 0.10 3.00 7.78
N ILE A 105 1.15 2.20 7.63
CA ILE A 105 2.53 2.66 7.62
C ILE A 105 3.07 2.48 6.21
N ILE A 106 3.59 3.55 5.61
CA ILE A 106 4.26 3.51 4.33
C ILE A 106 5.76 3.71 4.52
N THR A 107 6.55 2.74 4.09
CA THR A 107 8.00 2.72 4.26
C THR A 107 8.74 2.44 2.97
N GLN A 108 10.02 2.83 2.90
CA GLN A 108 10.92 2.33 1.87
C GLN A 108 11.13 0.80 2.02
N GLY A 109 11.64 0.15 0.96
CA GLY A 109 12.13 -1.22 1.04
C GLY A 109 13.36 -1.30 1.95
N PRO A 110 13.35 -2.15 3.01
CA PRO A 110 14.45 -2.21 3.98
C PRO A 110 15.84 -2.35 3.34
N LEU A 111 16.81 -1.71 3.97
CA LEU A 111 18.24 -1.89 3.71
C LEU A 111 18.77 -3.03 4.59
N PRO A 112 19.93 -3.62 4.26
CA PRO A 112 20.60 -4.57 5.18
C PRO A 112 20.80 -3.96 6.58
N SER A 113 21.16 -2.68 6.65
CA SER A 113 21.40 -1.95 7.89
C SER A 113 20.14 -1.54 8.66
N THR A 114 18.96 -1.52 8.02
CA THR A 114 17.70 -1.06 8.64
C THR A 114 16.69 -2.19 8.84
N MET A 115 17.11 -3.46 8.67
CA MET A 115 16.23 -4.60 8.85
C MET A 115 15.73 -4.75 10.29
N ALA A 116 16.62 -4.57 11.27
CA ALA A 116 16.24 -4.64 12.69
C ALA A 116 15.25 -3.52 13.04
N ASP A 117 15.53 -2.29 12.57
CA ASP A 117 14.65 -1.13 12.71
C ASP A 117 13.27 -1.40 12.11
N PHE A 118 13.20 -2.03 10.93
CA PHE A 118 11.93 -2.36 10.27
C PHE A 118 11.07 -3.32 11.12
N TRP A 119 11.67 -4.38 11.66
CA TRP A 119 10.92 -5.32 12.50
C TRP A 119 10.55 -4.72 13.86
N GLN A 120 11.42 -3.89 14.45
CA GLN A 120 11.07 -3.14 15.63
C GLN A 120 9.87 -2.22 15.39
N MET A 121 9.82 -1.52 14.25
CA MET A 121 8.65 -0.74 13.84
C MET A 121 7.39 -1.60 13.75
N VAL A 122 7.43 -2.75 13.07
CA VAL A 122 6.29 -3.69 12.95
C VAL A 122 5.78 -4.14 14.33
N TRP A 123 6.69 -4.40 15.27
CA TRP A 123 6.34 -4.79 16.63
C TRP A 123 5.68 -3.65 17.41
N GLU A 124 6.30 -2.47 17.42
CA GLU A 124 5.85 -1.30 18.17
C GLU A 124 4.53 -0.74 17.63
N SER A 125 4.26 -0.87 16.33
CA SER A 125 2.99 -0.48 15.74
C SER A 125 1.89 -1.52 15.88
N GLU A 126 2.20 -2.70 16.45
CA GLU A 126 1.27 -3.84 16.54
C GLU A 126 0.72 -4.28 15.17
N SER A 127 1.50 -4.08 14.11
CA SER A 127 1.10 -4.43 12.75
C SER A 127 1.17 -5.93 12.52
N ASP A 128 0.09 -6.53 12.03
CA ASP A 128 0.02 -7.97 11.73
C ASP A 128 0.04 -8.31 10.23
N VAL A 129 0.04 -7.29 9.37
CA VAL A 129 0.13 -7.43 7.90
C VAL A 129 1.22 -6.55 7.33
N ILE A 130 2.01 -7.13 6.43
CA ILE A 130 2.98 -6.43 5.59
C ILE A 130 2.61 -6.66 4.12
N ALA A 131 2.40 -5.59 3.36
CA ALA A 131 2.15 -5.59 1.92
C ALA A 131 3.39 -5.09 1.16
N MET A 132 4.15 -6.01 0.58
CA MET A 132 5.37 -5.77 -0.19
C MET A 132 5.05 -5.74 -1.69
N MET A 133 5.12 -4.56 -2.29
CA MET A 133 4.78 -4.30 -3.70
C MET A 133 6.00 -4.28 -4.62
N THR A 134 7.01 -5.12 -4.35
CA THR A 134 8.26 -5.19 -5.14
C THR A 134 8.90 -6.56 -5.05
N LYS A 135 9.70 -6.93 -6.06
CA LYS A 135 10.72 -7.96 -5.91
C LYS A 135 11.94 -7.39 -5.19
N GLU A 136 12.83 -8.28 -4.75
CA GLU A 136 14.13 -7.93 -4.16
C GLU A 136 15.02 -7.27 -5.22
N VAL A 137 15.00 -7.81 -6.44
CA VAL A 137 15.79 -7.36 -7.60
C VAL A 137 14.90 -7.26 -8.83
N GLU A 138 15.02 -6.14 -9.55
CA GLU A 138 14.31 -5.87 -10.80
C GLU A 138 15.27 -5.26 -11.80
N LEU A 139 15.34 -5.82 -13.02
CA LEU A 139 16.26 -5.37 -14.08
C LEU A 139 17.72 -5.26 -13.59
N GLY A 140 18.15 -6.22 -12.76
CA GLY A 140 19.50 -6.24 -12.17
C GLY A 140 19.74 -5.25 -11.03
N GLN A 141 18.75 -4.44 -10.64
CA GLN A 141 18.88 -3.47 -9.55
C GLN A 141 18.21 -3.97 -8.27
N VAL A 142 18.91 -3.84 -7.14
CA VAL A 142 18.36 -4.14 -5.82
C VAL A 142 17.30 -3.10 -5.44
N LYS A 143 16.06 -3.55 -5.29
CA LYS A 143 14.90 -2.75 -4.86
C LYS A 143 14.59 -2.92 -3.38
N CYS A 144 14.81 -4.11 -2.83
CA CYS A 144 14.55 -4.40 -1.42
C CYS A 144 15.54 -5.44 -0.90
N HIS A 145 16.07 -5.26 0.30
CA HIS A 145 16.79 -6.34 0.96
C HIS A 145 15.79 -7.39 1.46
N GLN A 146 16.16 -8.67 1.42
CA GLN A 146 15.36 -9.74 2.00
C GLN A 146 15.42 -9.66 3.52
N TYR A 147 14.35 -9.16 4.13
CA TYR A 147 14.26 -8.96 5.58
C TYR A 147 13.52 -10.08 6.33
N TRP A 148 13.07 -11.13 5.64
CA TRP A 148 12.35 -12.27 6.20
C TRP A 148 13.18 -13.57 6.13
N PRO A 149 12.85 -14.59 6.95
CA PRO A 149 13.36 -15.96 6.79
C PRO A 149 12.74 -16.65 5.58
N GLU A 150 13.52 -17.46 4.86
CA GLU A 150 13.09 -18.21 3.67
C GLU A 150 13.83 -19.56 3.59
N PRO A 151 13.21 -20.64 3.06
CA PRO A 151 13.85 -21.94 3.00
C PRO A 151 15.20 -21.90 2.25
N PRO A 152 16.23 -22.64 2.72
CA PRO A 152 16.22 -23.60 3.82
C PRO A 152 16.41 -22.97 5.22
N HIS A 153 16.55 -21.66 5.32
CA HIS A 153 16.79 -20.94 6.57
C HIS A 153 15.49 -20.34 7.11
N ASP A 154 14.72 -21.19 7.78
CA ASP A 154 13.39 -20.84 8.30
C ASP A 154 13.43 -19.93 9.54
N CYS A 155 14.60 -19.47 9.97
CA CYS A 155 14.73 -18.53 11.06
C CYS A 155 15.71 -17.40 10.77
N LYS A 156 15.46 -16.24 11.41
CA LYS A 156 16.35 -15.09 11.36
C LYS A 156 16.49 -14.49 12.76
N ASP A 157 17.73 -14.32 13.19
CA ASP A 157 18.07 -13.76 14.49
C ASP A 157 18.33 -12.25 14.37
N LEU A 158 17.55 -11.44 15.07
CA LEU A 158 17.67 -9.98 15.14
C LEU A 158 17.97 -9.56 16.58
N ALA A 159 18.47 -8.33 16.78
CA ALA A 159 18.83 -7.83 18.11
C ALA A 159 17.78 -8.14 19.20
N ASN A 160 16.51 -7.76 18.97
CA ASN A 160 15.43 -7.89 19.95
C ASN A 160 14.46 -9.04 19.65
N PHE A 161 14.57 -9.68 18.48
CA PHE A 161 13.53 -10.58 17.98
C PHE A 161 14.11 -11.83 17.31
N TYR A 162 13.41 -12.95 17.47
CA TYR A 162 13.57 -14.12 16.59
C TYR A 162 12.42 -14.14 15.59
N LEU A 163 12.75 -14.29 14.30
CA LEU A 163 11.77 -14.51 13.25
C LEU A 163 11.79 -15.97 12.86
N LYS A 164 10.63 -16.60 12.75
CA LYS A 164 10.48 -17.97 12.28
C LYS A 164 9.42 -18.05 11.17
N LEU A 165 9.77 -18.65 10.05
CA LEU A 165 8.82 -18.95 8.99
C LEU A 165 7.91 -20.08 9.43
N HIS A 166 6.60 -19.82 9.47
CA HIS A 166 5.58 -20.80 9.86
C HIS A 166 4.90 -21.41 8.64
N SER A 167 4.63 -20.60 7.61
CA SER A 167 4.14 -21.10 6.33
C SER A 167 4.62 -20.22 5.18
N TYR A 168 4.73 -20.84 4.01
CA TYR A 168 5.17 -20.21 2.76
C TYR A 168 4.31 -20.76 1.62
N GLN A 169 3.67 -19.87 0.88
CA GLN A 169 2.80 -20.22 -0.25
C GLN A 169 3.13 -19.31 -1.44
N ILE A 170 3.38 -19.92 -2.59
CA ILE A 170 3.54 -19.22 -3.86
C ILE A 170 2.21 -19.30 -4.60
N LEU A 171 1.63 -18.15 -4.92
CA LEU A 171 0.50 -18.03 -5.83
C LEU A 171 0.97 -17.45 -7.17
N GLU A 172 0.10 -17.38 -8.17
CA GLU A 172 0.47 -16.93 -9.52
C GLU A 172 1.07 -15.50 -9.55
N TYR A 173 0.56 -14.58 -8.73
CA TYR A 173 0.94 -13.15 -8.78
C TYR A 173 1.36 -12.55 -7.43
N PHE A 174 1.33 -13.33 -6.35
CA PHE A 174 1.90 -12.92 -5.07
C PHE A 174 2.33 -14.13 -4.22
N ILE A 175 3.19 -13.87 -3.24
CA ILE A 175 3.69 -14.84 -2.28
C ILE A 175 3.12 -14.49 -0.91
N ILE A 176 2.74 -15.51 -0.14
CA ILE A 176 2.27 -15.37 1.24
C ILE A 176 3.26 -16.06 2.16
N ARG A 177 3.73 -15.34 3.17
CA ARG A 177 4.52 -15.89 4.28
C ARG A 177 3.81 -15.60 5.60
N LYS A 178 3.67 -16.61 6.45
CA LYS A 178 3.31 -16.40 7.87
C LYS A 178 4.59 -16.45 8.67
N ILE A 179 4.96 -15.32 9.26
CA ILE A 179 6.21 -15.16 10.01
C ILE A 179 5.84 -15.01 11.48
N GLN A 180 6.29 -15.94 12.31
CA GLN A 180 6.21 -15.79 13.76
C GLN A 180 7.35 -14.90 14.23
N MET A 181 6.99 -13.78 14.85
CA MET A 181 7.91 -12.86 15.49
C MET A 181 7.88 -13.09 17.00
N ILE A 182 9.04 -13.33 17.60
CA ILE A 182 9.18 -13.66 19.03
C ILE A 182 10.05 -12.58 19.67
N ASN A 183 9.53 -11.88 20.67
CA ASN A 183 10.29 -10.93 21.46
C ASN A 183 11.22 -11.67 22.43
N LYS A 184 12.51 -11.37 22.40
CA LYS A 184 13.51 -12.07 23.21
C LYS A 184 13.44 -11.74 24.70
N GLN A 185 12.91 -10.58 25.06
CA GLN A 185 12.83 -10.13 26.44
C GLN A 185 11.54 -10.60 27.10
N THR A 186 10.41 -10.54 26.39
CA THR A 186 9.08 -10.86 26.93
C THR A 186 8.58 -12.25 26.56
N GLU A 187 9.25 -12.93 25.63
CA GLU A 187 8.81 -14.20 25.02
C GLU A 187 7.46 -14.14 24.28
N GLU A 188 6.87 -12.95 24.16
CA GLU A 188 5.63 -12.73 23.44
C GLU A 188 5.80 -13.10 21.95
N LYS A 189 4.77 -13.74 21.39
CA LYS A 189 4.77 -14.24 20.02
C LYS A 189 3.63 -13.62 19.23
N ARG A 190 3.94 -13.07 18.05
CA ARG A 190 2.96 -12.53 17.10
C ARG A 190 3.12 -13.21 15.75
N ILE A 191 2.01 -13.45 15.06
CA ILE A 191 2.03 -13.98 13.68
C ILE A 191 1.80 -12.82 12.72
N ILE A 192 2.75 -12.62 11.83
CA ILE A 192 2.74 -11.55 10.83
C ILE A 192 2.48 -12.17 9.47
N SER A 193 1.48 -11.63 8.76
CA SER A 193 1.15 -11.99 7.39
C SER A 193 1.96 -11.11 6.44
N HIS A 194 3.00 -11.68 5.84
CA HIS A 194 3.80 -11.01 4.83
C HIS A 194 3.28 -11.40 3.44
N LEU A 195 2.80 -10.42 2.69
CA LEU A 195 2.19 -10.55 1.38
C LEU A 195 3.09 -9.82 0.37
N GLN A 196 3.69 -10.56 -0.55
CA GLN A 196 4.59 -9.99 -1.55
C GLN A 196 3.96 -10.08 -2.93
N PHE A 197 3.54 -8.96 -3.49
CA PHE A 197 3.05 -8.87 -4.87
C PHE A 197 4.25 -8.96 -5.83
N THR A 198 4.32 -10.05 -6.59
CA THR A 198 5.49 -10.40 -7.41
C THR A 198 5.30 -10.06 -8.89
N THR A 199 4.07 -9.85 -9.34
CA THR A 199 3.78 -9.56 -10.74
C THR A 199 3.47 -8.09 -10.91
N TRP A 200 4.52 -7.29 -11.11
CA TRP A 200 4.39 -5.90 -11.54
C TRP A 200 5.19 -5.64 -12.83
N PRO A 201 4.73 -6.08 -14.03
CA PRO A 201 5.31 -5.51 -15.25
C PRO A 201 4.36 -5.31 -16.45
N ASP A 202 4.92 -4.54 -17.40
CA ASP A 202 4.44 -3.96 -18.65
C ASP A 202 3.38 -4.74 -19.49
N HIS A 203 2.37 -3.97 -19.93
CA HIS A 203 1.52 -4.15 -21.12
C HIS A 203 0.15 -4.85 -21.01
N ASN A 204 -0.28 -5.44 -19.88
CA ASN A 204 -1.67 -5.95 -19.74
C ASN A 204 -2.37 -5.40 -18.49
N ILE A 205 -2.96 -4.22 -18.66
CA ILE A 205 -3.62 -3.43 -17.61
C ILE A 205 -4.80 -4.17 -16.94
N PRO A 206 -5.78 -4.75 -17.68
CA PRO A 206 -6.92 -5.44 -17.04
C PRO A 206 -6.49 -6.59 -16.14
N LYS A 207 -5.54 -7.42 -16.59
CA LYS A 207 -5.03 -8.54 -15.79
C LYS A 207 -4.34 -8.03 -14.52
N LEU A 208 -3.58 -6.95 -14.62
CA LEU A 208 -2.91 -6.36 -13.46
C LEU A 208 -3.91 -5.77 -12.46
N ALA A 209 -4.98 -5.12 -12.94
CA ALA A 209 -6.06 -4.60 -12.10
C ALA A 209 -6.75 -5.72 -11.31
N GLU A 210 -7.14 -6.80 -11.98
CA GLU A 210 -7.75 -7.98 -11.37
C GLU A 210 -6.86 -8.57 -10.26
N GLN A 211 -5.56 -8.72 -10.55
CA GLN A 211 -4.57 -9.25 -9.61
C GLN A 211 -4.37 -8.35 -8.39
N LEU A 212 -4.27 -7.03 -8.59
CA LEU A 212 -4.14 -6.07 -7.51
C LEU A 212 -5.36 -6.09 -6.59
N VAL A 213 -6.55 -6.14 -7.16
CA VAL A 213 -7.81 -6.22 -6.40
C VAL A 213 -7.86 -7.50 -5.56
N LYS A 214 -7.50 -8.66 -6.12
CA LYS A 214 -7.42 -9.91 -5.33
C LYS A 214 -6.37 -9.85 -4.22
N PHE A 215 -5.22 -9.22 -4.48
CA PHE A 215 -4.20 -9.00 -3.45
C PHE A 215 -4.74 -8.13 -2.30
N ILE A 216 -5.46 -7.06 -2.61
CA ILE A 216 -6.12 -6.20 -1.63
C ILE A 216 -7.15 -6.99 -0.81
N CYS A 217 -8.00 -7.79 -1.45
CA CYS A 217 -8.97 -8.63 -0.73
C CYS A 217 -8.28 -9.56 0.27
N TYR A 218 -7.18 -10.20 -0.14
CA TYR A 218 -6.41 -11.06 0.75
C TYR A 218 -5.77 -10.27 1.89
N MET A 219 -5.21 -9.08 1.60
CA MET A 219 -4.63 -8.17 2.57
C MET A 219 -5.64 -7.79 3.66
N ARG A 220 -6.84 -7.34 3.27
CA ARG A 220 -7.94 -7.03 4.20
C ARG A 220 -8.35 -8.25 5.01
N LYS A 221 -8.51 -9.41 4.36
CA LYS A 221 -8.90 -10.65 5.04
C LYS A 221 -7.87 -11.12 6.07
N ALA A 222 -6.59 -10.85 5.84
CA ALA A 222 -5.49 -11.21 6.73
C ALA A 222 -5.33 -10.25 7.92
N HIS A 223 -5.73 -8.97 7.76
CA HIS A 223 -5.56 -7.91 8.75
C HIS A 223 -6.51 -8.05 9.94
N ARG A 224 -6.00 -7.86 11.15
CA ARG A 224 -6.79 -7.87 12.40
C ARG A 224 -6.48 -6.70 13.32
N THR A 225 -5.23 -6.25 13.38
CA THR A 225 -4.80 -5.22 14.34
C THR A 225 -3.67 -4.34 13.82
N GLY A 226 -3.54 -3.16 14.42
CA GLY A 226 -2.52 -2.17 14.06
C GLY A 226 -2.66 -1.62 12.64
N PRO A 227 -1.75 -0.74 12.20
CA PRO A 227 -1.70 -0.30 10.81
C PRO A 227 -1.17 -1.41 9.91
N ILE A 228 -1.66 -1.46 8.67
CA ILE A 228 -1.03 -2.30 7.63
C ILE A 228 0.28 -1.63 7.20
N VAL A 229 1.38 -2.38 7.20
CA VAL A 229 2.68 -1.88 6.71
C VAL A 229 2.78 -2.15 5.21
N ALA A 230 2.76 -1.12 4.39
CA ALA A 230 2.93 -1.24 2.95
C ALA A 230 4.26 -0.63 2.48
N HIS A 231 4.94 -1.30 1.55
CA HIS A 231 6.20 -0.80 1.02
C HIS A 231 6.48 -1.31 -0.40
N CYS A 232 7.39 -0.62 -1.10
CA CYS A 232 7.98 -1.08 -2.35
C CYS A 232 9.49 -0.86 -2.27
N SER A 233 10.13 -0.28 -3.30
CA SER A 233 11.53 0.18 -3.20
C SER A 233 11.61 1.54 -2.51
N THR A 234 10.95 2.54 -3.09
CA THR A 234 10.91 3.93 -2.61
C THR A 234 9.89 4.13 -1.47
N GLY A 235 8.85 3.29 -1.47
CA GLY A 235 7.71 3.45 -0.58
C GLY A 235 6.78 4.59 -1.00
N ILE A 236 6.77 5.01 -2.27
CA ILE A 236 5.82 6.05 -2.73
C ILE A 236 5.15 5.75 -4.08
N GLY A 237 5.78 5.01 -5.00
CA GLY A 237 5.19 4.64 -6.30
C GLY A 237 4.11 3.56 -6.17
N ARG A 238 4.48 2.30 -6.39
CA ARG A 238 3.61 1.12 -6.26
C ARG A 238 2.84 1.01 -4.93
N SER A 239 3.44 1.42 -3.82
CA SER A 239 2.75 1.49 -2.53
C SER A 239 1.67 2.57 -2.50
N GLY A 240 1.89 3.69 -3.20
CA GLY A 240 0.88 4.72 -3.39
C GLY A 240 -0.28 4.23 -4.24
N VAL A 241 0.00 3.48 -5.31
CA VAL A 241 -1.05 2.83 -6.12
C VAL A 241 -1.88 1.86 -5.28
N LEU A 242 -1.23 0.97 -4.51
CA LEU A 242 -1.92 0.04 -3.60
C LEU A 242 -2.88 0.79 -2.67
N LEU A 243 -2.41 1.83 -1.99
CA LEU A 243 -3.23 2.60 -1.05
C LEU A 243 -4.34 3.37 -1.77
N CYS A 244 -4.06 4.00 -2.91
CA CYS A 244 -5.06 4.73 -3.66
C CYS A 244 -6.21 3.81 -4.08
N VAL A 245 -5.89 2.66 -4.68
CA VAL A 245 -6.89 1.66 -5.07
C VAL A 245 -7.64 1.10 -3.86
N GLU A 246 -6.95 0.80 -2.77
CA GLU A 246 -7.57 0.33 -1.54
C GLU A 246 -8.62 1.30 -0.98
N ILE A 247 -8.27 2.59 -0.93
CA ILE A 247 -9.19 3.66 -0.50
C ILE A 247 -10.34 3.80 -1.49
N LEU A 248 -10.09 3.75 -2.79
CA LEU A 248 -11.12 3.83 -3.83
C LEU A 248 -12.12 2.68 -3.74
N LEU A 249 -11.66 1.45 -3.51
CA LEU A 249 -12.53 0.30 -3.28
C LEU A 249 -13.42 0.50 -2.05
N SER A 250 -12.88 1.07 -0.98
CA SER A 250 -13.65 1.42 0.23
C SER A 250 -14.74 2.47 -0.05
N TYR A 251 -14.47 3.47 -0.89
CA TYR A 251 -15.50 4.44 -1.32
C TYR A 251 -16.61 3.76 -2.14
N ILE A 252 -16.23 2.89 -3.08
CA ILE A 252 -17.17 2.16 -3.94
C ILE A 252 -18.06 1.22 -3.12
N GLU A 253 -17.49 0.45 -2.20
CA GLU A 253 -18.24 -0.48 -1.33
C GLU A 253 -19.27 0.23 -0.44
N LYS A 254 -18.97 1.47 -0.05
CA LYS A 254 -19.86 2.29 0.80
C LYS A 254 -20.83 3.17 0.00
N ASP A 255 -20.87 3.05 -1.34
CA ASP A 255 -21.67 3.91 -2.22
C ASP A 255 -21.40 5.42 -1.98
N LEU A 256 -20.12 5.76 -1.76
CA LEU A 256 -19.68 7.14 -1.50
C LEU A 256 -19.02 7.75 -2.74
N CYS A 257 -19.25 9.05 -2.95
CA CYS A 257 -18.54 9.80 -3.99
C CYS A 257 -17.06 9.92 -3.65
N PHE A 258 -16.19 9.75 -4.65
CA PHE A 258 -14.75 9.87 -4.50
C PHE A 258 -14.15 10.81 -5.55
N ASN A 259 -12.95 11.31 -5.27
CA ASN A 259 -12.14 12.10 -6.19
C ASN A 259 -10.69 11.60 -6.11
N ILE A 260 -10.21 10.96 -7.18
CA ILE A 260 -8.88 10.31 -7.20
C ILE A 260 -7.78 11.35 -6.97
N LYS A 261 -7.86 12.52 -7.61
CA LYS A 261 -6.90 13.62 -7.39
C LYS A 261 -6.84 14.04 -5.93
N GLN A 262 -7.98 14.18 -5.27
CA GLN A 262 -8.03 14.57 -3.86
C GLN A 262 -7.45 13.48 -2.97
N ILE A 263 -7.79 12.21 -3.20
CA ILE A 263 -7.22 11.07 -2.47
C ILE A 263 -5.69 11.08 -2.59
N VAL A 264 -5.14 11.26 -3.79
CA VAL A 264 -3.69 11.29 -4.01
C VAL A 264 -3.04 12.52 -3.36
N ARG A 265 -3.73 13.66 -3.35
CA ARG A 265 -3.28 14.85 -2.62
C ARG A 265 -3.20 14.57 -1.11
N ASP A 266 -4.22 13.96 -0.52
CA ASP A 266 -4.27 13.62 0.90
C ASP A 266 -3.17 12.61 1.28
N LEU A 267 -2.86 11.66 0.39
CA LEU A 267 -1.70 10.78 0.53
C LEU A 267 -0.38 11.57 0.48
N ARG A 268 -0.24 12.50 -0.47
CA ARG A 268 0.97 13.35 -0.65
C ARG A 268 1.20 14.34 0.50
N ASP A 269 0.14 14.78 1.17
CA ASP A 269 0.20 15.64 2.35
C ASP A 269 0.75 14.89 3.57
N GLN A 270 0.68 13.56 3.58
CA GLN A 270 1.19 12.70 4.65
C GLN A 270 2.51 12.01 4.31
N ARG A 271 2.81 11.77 3.03
CA ARG A 271 4.13 11.35 2.56
C ARG A 271 4.37 11.91 1.16
N PHE A 272 5.38 12.76 1.01
CA PHE A 272 5.64 13.43 -0.25
C PHE A 272 5.84 12.45 -1.42
N GLY A 273 5.27 12.77 -2.58
CA GLY A 273 5.51 12.02 -3.82
C GLY A 273 4.75 10.70 -3.97
N MET A 274 3.76 10.40 -3.12
CA MET A 274 2.85 9.26 -3.30
C MET A 274 2.26 9.26 -4.72
N ILE A 275 2.35 8.11 -5.39
CA ILE A 275 2.17 7.90 -6.84
C ILE A 275 3.19 8.72 -7.64
N GLN A 276 4.24 8.05 -8.12
CA GLN A 276 5.43 8.69 -8.67
C GLN A 276 5.30 9.05 -10.14
N THR A 277 4.56 8.27 -10.93
CA THR A 277 4.48 8.47 -12.38
C THR A 277 3.05 8.70 -12.86
N LYS A 278 2.95 9.36 -14.02
CA LYS A 278 1.66 9.52 -14.71
C LYS A 278 0.99 8.18 -15.02
N ASP A 279 1.77 7.15 -15.30
CA ASP A 279 1.26 5.82 -15.66
C ASP A 279 0.71 5.12 -14.40
N GLU A 280 1.36 5.29 -13.24
CA GLU A 280 0.83 4.83 -11.96
C GLU A 280 -0.48 5.56 -11.58
N TYR A 281 -0.58 6.86 -11.86
CA TYR A 281 -1.80 7.64 -11.62
C TYR A 281 -2.94 7.23 -12.56
N LEU A 282 -2.67 7.09 -13.86
CA LEU A 282 -3.62 6.59 -14.85
C LEU A 282 -4.08 5.17 -14.48
N PHE A 283 -3.17 4.31 -14.03
CA PHE A 283 -3.52 2.96 -13.63
C PHE A 283 -4.53 2.92 -12.47
N CYS A 284 -4.51 3.90 -11.55
CA CYS A 284 -5.56 3.99 -10.52
C CYS A 284 -6.96 4.23 -11.12
N TYR A 285 -7.07 5.02 -12.20
CA TYR A 285 -8.33 5.21 -12.93
C TYR A 285 -8.76 3.93 -13.64
N GLU A 286 -7.83 3.26 -14.30
CA GLU A 286 -8.09 2.03 -15.06
C GLU A 286 -8.60 0.90 -14.15
N VAL A 287 -8.01 0.75 -12.96
CA VAL A 287 -8.47 -0.24 -11.97
C VAL A 287 -9.90 0.06 -11.51
N VAL A 288 -10.22 1.32 -11.20
CA VAL A 288 -11.58 1.71 -10.78
C VAL A 288 -12.59 1.48 -11.90
N LEU A 289 -12.25 1.83 -13.13
CA LEU A 289 -13.11 1.58 -14.29
C LEU A 289 -13.40 0.10 -14.46
N GLU A 290 -12.39 -0.76 -14.38
CA GLU A 290 -12.55 -2.21 -14.48
C GLU A 290 -13.50 -2.73 -13.39
N VAL A 291 -13.29 -2.31 -12.13
CA VAL A 291 -14.15 -2.69 -11.00
C VAL A 291 -15.60 -2.26 -11.22
N LEU A 292 -15.84 -1.00 -11.59
CA LEU A 292 -17.19 -0.48 -11.83
C LEU A 292 -17.89 -1.20 -13.01
N GLN A 293 -17.14 -1.55 -14.06
CA GLN A 293 -17.67 -2.31 -15.19
C GLN A 293 -18.10 -3.72 -14.78
N ILE A 294 -17.31 -4.38 -13.92
CA ILE A 294 -17.66 -5.69 -13.35
C ILE A 294 -18.92 -5.58 -12.49
N LEU A 295 -19.00 -4.58 -11.60
CA LEU A 295 -20.19 -4.34 -10.76
C LEU A 295 -21.45 -4.15 -11.62
N ARG A 296 -21.38 -3.30 -12.64
CA ARG A 296 -22.48 -3.08 -13.59
C ARG A 296 -22.91 -4.35 -14.31
N ALA A 297 -21.95 -5.20 -14.70
CA ALA A 297 -22.24 -6.46 -15.36
C ALA A 297 -22.97 -7.42 -14.42
N VAL A 298 -22.60 -7.48 -13.14
CA VAL A 298 -23.27 -8.34 -12.16
C VAL A 298 -24.68 -7.87 -11.82
N ASP A 299 -24.90 -6.55 -11.69
CA ASP A 299 -26.24 -5.97 -11.46
C ASP A 299 -27.22 -6.14 -12.64
N SER A 300 -26.71 -6.58 -13.80
CA SER A 300 -27.51 -6.83 -15.01
C SER A 300 -28.08 -8.26 -15.06
N TYR A 301 -27.70 -9.14 -14.13
CA TYR A 301 -28.19 -10.51 -13.98
C TYR A 301 -29.11 -10.65 -12.76
#